data_AF-A0A352EDY9-F1
#
_entry.id   AF-A0A352EDY9-F1
#
_cell.length_a   1.000
_cell.length_b   1.000
_cell.length_c   1.000
_cell.angle_alpha   90.00
_cell.angle_beta   90.00
_cell.angle_gamma   90.00
#
_symmetry.space_group_name_H-M   'P 1'
#
loop_
_entity.id
_entity.type
_entity.pdbx_description
1 polymer ?
#
loop_
_entity_poly.entity_id
_entity_poly.type
_entity_poly.pdbx_seq_one_letter_code
_entity_poly.pdbx_strand_id
1 'polypeptide(L)' 'LKPSENDKRMTKKLNEACLALDLNLLDHLIVARSGYFSFSDQGLL' A
#
# COMPACT_ATOMS: atom_id res chain seq x y z
N LEU A 1 -11.68 -7.77 -0.71
CA LEU A 1 -10.51 -7.81 0.21
C LEU A 1 -10.46 -6.49 0.97
N LYS A 2 -10.02 -6.48 2.23
CA LYS A 2 -9.86 -5.25 3.03
C LYS A 2 -8.51 -5.30 3.75
N PRO A 3 -7.68 -4.24 3.68
CA PRO A 3 -6.43 -4.19 4.41
C PRO A 3 -6.69 -4.11 5.91
N SER A 4 -5.82 -4.77 6.69
CA SER A 4 -5.78 -4.60 8.14
C SER A 4 -5.21 -3.24 8.52
N GLU A 5 -5.38 -2.85 9.79
CA GLU A 5 -4.73 -1.65 10.31
C GLU A 5 -3.20 -1.77 10.29
N ASN A 6 -2.65 -2.99 10.35
CA ASN A 6 -1.22 -3.20 10.22
C ASN A 6 -0.74 -2.95 8.80
N ASP A 7 -1.50 -3.39 7.79
CA ASP A 7 -1.18 -3.14 6.38
C ASP A 7 -1.15 -1.64 6.10
N LYS A 8 -2.16 -0.89 6.58
CA LYS A 8 -2.21 0.58 6.43
C LYS A 8 -1.01 1.28 7.07
N ARG A 9 -0.66 0.91 8.32
CA ARG A 9 0.52 1.48 9.00
C ARG A 9 1.81 1.17 8.25
N MET A 10 1.95 -0.05 7.74
CA MET A 10 3.12 -0.46 6.98
C MET A 10 3.22 0.31 5.66
N THR A 11 2.11 0.43 4.91
CA THR A 11 2.04 1.23 3.67
C THR A 11 2.50 2.66 3.92
N LYS A 12 1.97 3.30 4.98
CA LYS A 12 2.34 4.68 5.33
C LYS A 12 3.84 4.81 5.61
N LYS A 13 4.39 3.91 6.43
CA LYS A 13 5.82 3.94 6.79
C LYS A 13 6.71 3.70 5.57
N LEU A 14 6.31 2.82 4.66
CA LEU A 14 7.04 2.57 3.41
C LEU A 14 6.96 3.78 2.47
N ASN A 15 5.79 4.39 2.33
CA ASN A 15 5.63 5.59 1.50
C ASN A 15 6.54 6.73 2.00
N GLU A 16 6.53 6.99 3.31
CA GLU A 16 7.42 7.97 3.95
C GLU A 16 8.90 7.66 3.69
N ALA A 17 9.31 6.40 3.78
CA ALA A 17 10.69 5.97 3.53
C ALA A 17 11.09 6.11 2.05
N CYS A 18 10.19 5.78 1.12
CA CYS A 18 10.41 5.96 -0.31
C CYS A 18 10.58 7.44 -0.66
N LEU A 19 9.71 8.31 -0.13
CA LEU A 19 9.81 9.76 -0.33
C LEU A 19 11.13 10.31 0.19
N ALA A 20 11.63 9.83 1.32
CA ALA A 20 12.92 10.23 1.87
C ALA A 20 14.14 9.82 0.99
N LEU A 21 13.94 8.89 0.05
CA LEU A 21 14.94 8.39 -0.88
C LEU A 21 14.71 8.86 -2.32
N ASP A 22 13.80 9.81 -2.55
CA ASP A 22 13.36 10.25 -3.89
C ASP A 22 12.82 9.09 -4.75
N LEU A 23 12.18 8.11 -4.11
CA LEU A 23 11.52 6.98 -4.75
C LEU A 23 9.99 7.12 -4.63
N ASN A 24 9.28 6.72 -5.68
CA ASN A 24 7.81 6.68 -5.66
C ASN A 24 7.33 5.25 -5.38
N LEU A 25 6.57 5.09 -4.30
CA LEU A 25 5.79 3.88 -4.07
C LEU A 25 4.59 3.90 -5.02
N LEU A 26 4.59 3.03 -6.03
CA LEU A 26 3.53 3.05 -7.05
C LEU A 26 2.21 2.46 -6.53
N ASP A 27 2.30 1.36 -5.78
CA ASP A 27 1.13 0.70 -5.20
C ASP A 27 1.53 -0.29 -4.10
N HIS A 28 0.56 -0.66 -3.26
CA HIS A 28 0.62 -1.83 -2.39
C HIS A 28 -0.54 -2.76 -2.77
N LEU A 29 -0.20 -3.94 -3.29
CA LEU A 29 -1.18 -4.96 -3.68
C LEU A 29 -1.30 -6.05 -2.61
N ILE A 30 -2.51 -6.27 -2.09
CA ILE A 30 -2.85 -7.46 -1.30
C ILE A 30 -3.50 -8.48 -2.23
N VAL A 31 -2.89 -9.65 -2.39
CA VAL A 31 -3.34 -10.67 -3.35
C VAL A 31 -3.90 -11.89 -2.60
N ALA A 32 -5.06 -12.38 -3.05
CA ALA A 32 -5.67 -13.61 -2.55
C ALA A 32 -6.25 -14.44 -3.72
N ARG A 33 -6.69 -15.67 -3.43
CA ARG A 33 -7.32 -16.52 -4.47
C ARG A 33 -8.57 -15.89 -5.09
N SER A 34 -9.28 -15.04 -4.35
CA SER A 34 -10.52 -14.38 -4.79
C SER A 34 -10.29 -13.04 -5.51
N GLY A 35 -9.04 -12.61 -5.70
CA GLY A 35 -8.71 -11.35 -6.37
C GLY A 35 -7.61 -10.57 -5.65
N TYR A 36 -7.55 -9.26 -5.90
CA TYR A 36 -6.58 -8.37 -5.27
C TYR A 36 -7.23 -7.11 -4.70
N PHE A 37 -6.47 -6.40 -3.86
CA PHE A 37 -6.77 -5.05 -3.38
C PHE A 37 -5.57 -4.17 -3.67
N SER A 38 -5.79 -3.06 -4.37
CA SER A 38 -4.79 -2.01 -4.63
C SER A 38 -5.01 -0.86 -3.66
N PHE A 39 -3.96 -0.36 -3.03
CA PHE A 39 -4.05 0.83 -2.20
C PHE A 39 -4.19 2.10 -3.04
N SER A 40 -3.50 2.15 -4.19
CA SER A 40 -3.53 3.27 -5.12
C SER A 40 -4.91 3.45 -5.74
N ASP A 41 -5.53 2.38 -6.24
CA ASP A 41 -6.89 2.41 -6.82
C ASP A 41 -7.97 2.83 -5.80
N GLN A 42 -7.68 2.68 -4.51
CA GLN A 42 -8.60 2.98 -3.41
C GLN A 42 -8.31 4.35 -2.77
N GLY A 43 -7.33 5.11 -3.27
CA GLY A 43 -6.95 6.43 -2.74
C GLY A 43 -6.38 6.37 -1.31
N LEU A 44 -5.77 5.24 -0.94
CA LEU A 44 -5.17 5.02 0.38
C LEU A 44 -3.64 5.20 0.40
N LEU A 45 -3.05 5.53 -0.75
CA LEU A 45 -1.61 5.73 -0.94
C LEU A 45 -1.29 7.21 -1.16
#